data_AF-A0A855H0B9-F1
#
_entry.id   AF-A0A855H0B9-F1
#
_cell.length_a   1.000
_cell.length_b   1.000
_cell.length_c   1.000
_cell.angle_alpha   90.00
_cell.angle_beta   90.00
_cell.angle_gamma   90.00
#
_symmetry.space_group_name_H-M   'P 1'
#
loop_
_entity.id
_entity.type
_entity.pdbx_description
1 polymer ?
#
loop_
_entity_poly.entity_id
_entity_poly.type
_entity_poly.pdbx_seq_one_letter_code
_entity_poly.pdbx_strand_id
1 'polypeptide(L)'
;MKLIRAEHTFTYKSDGKLSEYQLLRDFSPVTIRLNLAYMTMQINEMYHLSVSRTTCSDVLGVITIGTPVETLACWIIEQKQALDRYKKKSNRNMHILKTCLYKYSKDEQREVKRYLSSNGRYGNSKVIERLKYDLYQVINNARIERNKARESEHLINIYKHTQQVKQALHTQREVLSV
;
A
#
# COMPACT_ATOMS: atom_id res chain seq x y z
N MET A 1 -36.89 -2.19 -5.77
CA MET A 1 -35.85 -2.71 -6.69
C MET A 1 -35.61 -4.18 -6.39
N LYS A 2 -35.73 -5.07 -7.39
CA LYS A 2 -35.31 -6.48 -7.26
C LYS A 2 -33.88 -6.61 -7.78
N LEU A 3 -32.96 -7.07 -6.94
CA LEU A 3 -31.58 -7.32 -7.33
C LEU A 3 -31.54 -8.61 -8.16
N ILE A 4 -31.04 -8.52 -9.40
CA ILE A 4 -30.83 -9.66 -10.28
C ILE A 4 -29.47 -10.27 -9.94
N ARG A 5 -29.45 -11.57 -9.64
CA ARG A 5 -28.22 -12.29 -9.30
C ARG A 5 -27.44 -12.52 -10.59
N ALA A 6 -26.20 -12.03 -10.64
CA ALA A 6 -25.33 -12.27 -11.79
C ALA A 6 -24.99 -13.77 -11.88
N GLU A 7 -25.23 -14.38 -13.05
CA GLU A 7 -24.98 -15.81 -13.29
C GLU A 7 -23.49 -16.15 -13.44
N HIS A 8 -22.62 -15.14 -13.56
CA HIS A 8 -21.20 -15.33 -13.79
C HIS A 8 -20.36 -14.63 -12.73
N THR A 9 -19.31 -15.32 -12.30
CA THR A 9 -18.33 -14.75 -11.38
C THR A 9 -17.32 -13.97 -12.20
N PHE A 10 -17.26 -12.65 -12.00
CA PHE A 10 -16.21 -11.83 -12.58
C PHE A 10 -14.86 -12.26 -12.02
N THR A 11 -13.96 -12.72 -12.89
CA THR A 11 -12.59 -13.08 -12.51
C THR A 11 -11.64 -12.01 -13.03
N TYR A 12 -10.82 -11.47 -12.13
CA TYR A 12 -9.77 -10.53 -12.51
C TYR A 12 -8.60 -11.32 -13.11
N LYS A 13 -8.40 -11.19 -14.44
CA LYS A 13 -7.19 -11.69 -15.09
C LYS A 13 -6.04 -10.71 -14.85
N SER A 14 -4.92 -11.22 -14.32
CA SER A 14 -3.69 -10.44 -14.21
C SER A 14 -2.88 -10.62 -15.49
N ASP A 15 -2.59 -9.53 -16.20
CA ASP A 15 -1.78 -9.53 -17.44
C ASP A 15 -0.29 -9.86 -17.22
N GLY A 16 0.11 -10.19 -16.00
CA GLY A 16 1.50 -10.52 -15.68
C GLY A 16 2.46 -9.33 -15.79
N LYS A 17 1.93 -8.10 -15.89
CA LYS A 17 2.69 -6.85 -15.96
C LYS A 17 2.10 -5.78 -15.07
N LEU A 18 2.92 -4.80 -14.71
CA LEU A 18 2.44 -3.60 -14.03
C LEU A 18 1.60 -2.74 -14.98
N SER A 19 0.53 -2.14 -14.46
CA SER A 19 -0.16 -1.05 -15.15
C SER A 19 0.74 0.18 -15.23
N GLU A 20 0.60 0.99 -16.29
CA GLU A 20 1.32 2.25 -16.44
C GLU A 20 1.06 3.20 -15.26
N TYR A 21 -0.20 3.31 -14.83
CA TYR A 21 -0.55 4.09 -13.65
C TYR A 21 0.19 3.61 -12.40
N GLN A 22 0.29 2.28 -12.20
CA GLN A 22 1.02 1.73 -11.06
C GLN A 22 2.52 2.01 -11.15
N LEU A 23 3.11 1.88 -12.34
CA LEU A 23 4.51 2.21 -12.58
C LEU A 23 4.79 3.67 -12.22
N LEU A 24 4.01 4.61 -12.75
CA LEU A 24 4.22 6.03 -12.52
C LEU A 24 3.91 6.44 -11.07
N ARG A 25 2.88 5.88 -10.44
CA ARG A 25 2.53 6.19 -9.05
C ARG A 25 3.60 5.73 -8.06
N ASP A 26 4.08 4.50 -8.23
CA ASP A 26 4.90 3.83 -7.21
C ASP A 26 6.42 3.99 -7.45
N PHE A 27 6.84 4.31 -8.67
CA PHE A 27 8.26 4.38 -9.05
C PHE A 27 8.70 5.72 -9.66
N SER A 28 7.78 6.63 -10.04
CA SER A 28 8.20 7.96 -10.50
C SER A 28 8.74 8.80 -9.34
N PRO A 29 9.98 9.34 -9.44
CA PRO A 29 10.51 10.22 -8.41
C PRO A 29 9.73 11.53 -8.30
N VAL A 30 9.10 11.99 -9.39
CA VAL A 30 8.28 13.21 -9.40
C VAL A 30 7.01 12.98 -8.59
N THR A 31 6.29 11.90 -8.88
CA THR A 31 5.05 11.55 -8.17
C THR A 31 5.30 11.28 -6.69
N ILE A 32 6.37 10.55 -6.36
CA ILE A 32 6.75 10.27 -4.97
C ILE A 32 7.01 11.57 -4.20
N ARG A 33 7.77 12.49 -4.79
CA ARG A 33 8.09 13.79 -4.18
C ARG A 33 6.83 14.65 -3.98
N LEU A 34 5.94 14.68 -4.98
CA LEU A 34 4.68 15.41 -4.88
C LEU A 34 3.79 14.86 -3.75
N ASN A 35 3.62 13.54 -3.68
CA ASN A 35 2.85 12.91 -2.62
C ASN A 35 3.45 13.15 -1.23
N LEU A 36 4.78 13.10 -1.12
CA LEU A 36 5.47 13.40 0.13
C LEU A 36 5.21 14.83 0.59
N ALA A 37 5.31 15.79 -0.33
CA ALA A 37 5.03 17.20 -0.06
C ALA A 37 3.57 17.39 0.35
N TYR A 38 2.63 16.79 -0.38
CA TYR A 38 1.20 16.87 -0.09
C TYR A 38 0.86 16.31 1.29
N MET A 39 1.34 15.12 1.64
CA MET A 39 1.12 14.53 2.97
C MET A 39 1.70 15.39 4.08
N THR A 40 2.89 15.96 3.87
CA THR A 40 3.53 16.84 4.85
C THR A 40 2.75 18.15 5.03
N MET A 41 2.31 18.75 3.92
CA MET A 41 1.47 19.94 3.93
C MET A 41 0.16 19.66 4.66
N GLN A 42 -0.53 18.56 4.35
CA GLN A 42 -1.77 18.17 5.02
C GLN A 42 -1.59 18.03 6.53
N ILE A 43 -0.50 17.40 6.98
CA ILE A 43 -0.17 17.30 8.42
C ILE A 43 0.04 18.69 9.04
N ASN A 44 0.69 19.61 8.34
CA ASN A 44 0.91 20.97 8.82
C ASN A 44 -0.42 21.75 8.91
N GLU A 45 -1.28 21.64 7.90
CA GLU A 45 -2.60 22.27 7.89
C GLU A 45 -3.50 21.76 9.01
N MET A 46 -3.39 20.48 9.39
CA MET A 46 -4.15 19.94 10.51
C MET A 46 -3.86 20.66 11.83
N TYR A 47 -2.65 21.16 12.07
CA TYR A 47 -2.39 21.93 13.30
C TYR A 47 -3.19 23.23 13.37
N HIS A 48 -3.59 23.81 12.24
CA HIS A 48 -4.43 25.01 12.22
C HIS A 48 -5.87 24.73 12.66
N LEU A 49 -6.33 23.47 12.65
CA LEU A 49 -7.65 23.06 13.15
C LEU A 49 -7.76 23.06 14.69
N SER A 50 -6.63 23.21 15.39
CA SER A 50 -6.62 23.39 16.85
C SER A 50 -7.19 24.75 17.28
N VAL A 51 -7.18 25.73 16.38
CA VAL A 51 -7.74 27.06 16.61
C VAL A 51 -9.14 27.08 16.01
N SER A 52 -10.16 27.21 16.85
CA SER A 52 -11.53 27.40 16.38
C SER A 52 -11.65 28.72 15.61
N ARG A 53 -12.19 28.66 14.40
CA ARG A 53 -12.42 29.85 13.54
C ARG A 53 -13.85 29.84 13.03
N THR A 54 -14.46 31.00 12.92
CA THR A 54 -15.74 31.17 12.23
C THR A 54 -15.50 31.61 10.80
N THR A 55 -16.17 30.98 9.85
CA THR A 55 -16.15 31.34 8.43
C THR A 55 -17.57 31.49 7.92
N CYS A 56 -17.83 32.47 7.06
CA CYS A 56 -19.12 32.59 6.37
C CYS A 56 -19.13 31.75 5.10
N SER A 57 -20.14 30.91 4.95
CA SER A 57 -20.47 30.19 3.72
C SER A 57 -21.78 30.75 3.16
N ASP A 58 -21.82 31.05 1.86
CA ASP A 58 -23.02 31.59 1.20
C ASP A 58 -24.23 30.65 1.30
N VAL A 59 -24.00 29.35 1.52
CA VAL A 59 -25.06 28.34 1.62
C VAL A 59 -25.43 28.02 3.07
N LEU A 60 -24.46 28.03 3.99
CA LEU A 60 -24.63 27.55 5.36
C LEU A 60 -24.59 28.67 6.42
N GLY A 61 -24.36 29.91 6.00
CA GLY A 61 -24.18 31.05 6.92
C GLY A 61 -22.86 30.96 7.69
N VAL A 62 -22.85 31.41 8.95
CA VAL A 62 -21.66 31.38 9.80
C VAL A 62 -21.44 29.96 10.32
N ILE A 63 -20.36 29.32 9.87
CA ILE A 63 -19.93 28.00 10.32
C ILE A 63 -18.67 28.12 11.20
N THR A 64 -18.61 27.35 12.27
CA THR A 64 -17.40 27.25 13.11
C THR A 64 -16.61 26.03 12.69
N ILE A 65 -15.35 26.23 12.31
CA ILE A 65 -14.40 25.19 11.95
C ILE A 65 -13.43 25.04 13.12
N GLY A 66 -13.47 23.89 13.77
CA GLY A 66 -12.59 23.54 14.88
C GLY A 66 -12.81 22.08 15.26
N THR A 67 -11.75 21.43 15.72
CA THR A 67 -11.81 20.03 16.18
C THR A 67 -11.33 19.94 17.62
N PRO A 68 -11.96 19.08 18.46
CA PRO A 68 -11.43 18.79 19.79
C PRO A 68 -9.98 18.35 19.72
N VAL A 69 -9.16 18.83 20.66
CA VAL A 69 -7.70 18.59 20.66
C VAL A 69 -7.38 17.10 20.69
N GLU A 70 -8.14 16.31 21.44
CA GLU A 70 -7.97 14.85 21.53
C GLU A 70 -8.15 14.17 20.18
N THR A 71 -9.24 14.47 19.47
CA THR A 71 -9.52 13.90 18.14
C THR A 71 -8.47 14.33 17.13
N LEU A 72 -8.08 15.61 17.17
CA LEU A 72 -7.07 16.15 16.28
C LEU A 72 -5.70 15.49 16.49
N ALA A 73 -5.31 15.26 17.75
CA ALA A 73 -4.06 14.59 18.10
C ALA A 73 -4.02 13.16 17.53
N CYS A 74 -5.10 12.38 17.68
CA CYS A 74 -5.21 11.04 17.10
C CYS A 74 -5.03 11.08 15.57
N TRP A 75 -5.74 11.98 14.88
CA TRP A 75 -5.61 12.11 13.43
C TRP A 75 -4.20 12.50 12.99
N ILE A 76 -3.56 13.46 13.66
CA ILE A 76 -2.19 13.88 13.33
C ILE A 76 -1.22 12.70 13.51
N ILE A 77 -1.37 11.91 14.58
CA ILE A 77 -0.56 10.70 14.80
C ILE A 77 -0.76 9.70 13.67
N GLU A 78 -2.00 9.40 13.28
CA GLU A 78 -2.32 8.49 12.19
C GLU A 78 -1.72 8.96 10.86
N GLN A 79 -1.80 10.25 10.54
CA GLN A 79 -1.25 10.83 9.32
C GLN A 79 0.29 10.80 9.32
N LYS A 80 0.94 11.09 10.46
CA LYS A 80 2.39 10.94 10.60
C LYS A 80 2.83 9.50 10.39
N GLN A 81 2.10 8.53 10.95
CA GLN A 81 2.37 7.12 10.71
C GLN A 81 2.14 6.73 9.24
N ALA A 82 1.10 7.26 8.60
CA ALA A 82 0.85 7.05 7.17
C ALA A 82 1.99 7.59 6.30
N LEU A 83 2.51 8.78 6.62
CA LEU A 83 3.67 9.37 5.96
C LEU A 83 4.93 8.50 6.13
N ASP A 84 5.20 7.99 7.33
CA ASP A 84 6.33 7.08 7.56
C ASP A 84 6.20 5.77 6.77
N ARG A 85 5.00 5.16 6.78
CA ARG A 85 4.69 3.99 5.95
C ARG A 85 4.91 4.27 4.46
N TYR A 86 4.49 5.44 4.00
CA TYR A 86 4.69 5.86 2.60
C TYR A 86 6.18 6.00 2.28
N LYS A 87 6.97 6.69 3.12
CA LYS A 87 8.43 6.83 2.96
C LYS A 87 9.13 5.46 2.86
N LYS A 88 8.82 4.55 3.79
CA LYS A 88 9.37 3.19 3.81
C LYS A 88 9.01 2.42 2.53
N LYS A 89 7.74 2.49 2.10
CA LYS A 89 7.29 1.85 0.86
C LYS A 89 8.00 2.41 -0.37
N SER A 90 8.07 3.74 -0.50
CA SER A 90 8.71 4.41 -1.64
C SER A 90 10.21 4.11 -1.72
N ASN A 91 10.91 4.08 -0.58
CA ASN A 91 12.33 3.70 -0.54
C ASN A 91 12.54 2.25 -0.98
N ARG A 92 11.70 1.32 -0.51
CA ARG A 92 11.73 -0.08 -0.94
C ARG A 92 11.50 -0.21 -2.45
N ASN A 93 10.50 0.49 -2.98
CA ASN A 93 10.20 0.47 -4.42
C ASN A 93 11.37 1.03 -5.23
N MET A 94 11.98 2.13 -4.78
CA MET A 94 13.14 2.71 -5.46
C MET A 94 14.34 1.78 -5.46
N HIS A 95 14.56 1.04 -4.36
CA HIS A 95 15.59 0.01 -4.29
C HIS A 95 15.32 -1.12 -5.29
N ILE A 96 14.08 -1.63 -5.36
CA ILE A 96 13.68 -2.64 -6.35
C ILE A 96 13.94 -2.13 -7.78
N LEU A 97 13.52 -0.90 -8.09
CA LEU A 97 13.76 -0.30 -9.41
C LEU A 97 15.24 -0.24 -9.74
N LYS A 98 16.08 0.22 -8.80
CA LYS A 98 17.53 0.28 -8.99
C LYS A 98 18.11 -1.10 -9.26
N THR A 99 17.68 -2.12 -8.51
CA THR A 99 18.11 -3.50 -8.68
C THR A 99 17.70 -4.06 -10.05
N CYS A 100 16.47 -3.80 -10.49
CA CYS A 100 16.01 -4.19 -11.83
C CYS A 100 16.81 -3.49 -12.94
N LEU A 101 17.07 -2.19 -12.79
CA LEU A 101 17.79 -1.38 -13.77
C LEU A 101 19.26 -1.76 -13.96
N TYR A 102 19.90 -2.43 -13.00
CA TYR A 102 21.27 -2.93 -13.19
C TYR A 102 21.42 -3.93 -14.34
N LYS A 103 20.32 -4.59 -14.75
CA LYS A 103 20.30 -5.52 -15.89
C LYS A 103 20.18 -4.81 -17.25
N TYR A 104 19.89 -3.51 -17.24
CA TYR A 104 19.67 -2.70 -18.44
C TYR A 104 20.95 -1.95 -18.81
N SER A 105 21.14 -1.69 -20.10
CA SER A 105 22.23 -0.86 -20.60
C SER A 105 22.14 0.58 -20.07
N LYS A 106 23.25 1.32 -20.09
CA LYS A 106 23.28 2.71 -19.60
C LYS A 106 22.32 3.64 -20.36
N ASP A 107 22.12 3.39 -21.65
CA ASP A 107 21.20 4.15 -22.49
C ASP A 107 19.75 3.84 -22.16
N GLU A 108 19.40 2.55 -22.02
CA GLU A 108 18.06 2.13 -21.56
C GLU A 108 17.75 2.71 -20.16
N GLN A 109 18.72 2.72 -19.24
CA GLN A 109 18.56 3.35 -17.93
C GLN A 109 18.26 4.85 -18.02
N ARG A 110 18.89 5.55 -18.98
CA ARG A 110 18.64 6.99 -19.22
C ARG A 110 17.22 7.20 -19.77
N GLU A 111 16.78 6.34 -20.68
CA GLU A 111 15.41 6.36 -21.22
C GLU A 111 14.36 6.12 -20.13
N VAL A 112 14.56 5.11 -19.26
CA VAL A 112 13.65 4.85 -18.14
C VAL A 112 13.57 6.05 -17.20
N LYS A 113 14.72 6.64 -16.84
CA LYS A 113 14.75 7.85 -16.00
C LYS A 113 13.98 9.00 -16.65
N ARG A 114 14.16 9.22 -17.96
CA ARG A 114 13.44 10.24 -18.72
C ARG A 114 11.94 9.97 -18.72
N TYR A 115 11.50 8.74 -18.92
CA TYR A 115 10.11 8.34 -18.88
C TYR A 115 9.45 8.57 -17.52
N LEU A 116 10.09 8.11 -16.44
CA LEU A 116 9.58 8.31 -15.08
C LEU A 116 9.54 9.80 -14.69
N SER A 117 10.56 10.57 -15.09
CA SER A 117 10.62 12.02 -14.81
C SER A 117 9.60 12.84 -15.59
N SER A 118 9.20 12.37 -16.77
CA SER A 118 8.23 13.04 -17.64
C SER A 118 6.79 12.55 -17.45
N ASN A 119 6.54 11.80 -16.36
CA ASN A 119 5.25 11.20 -16.06
C ASN A 119 4.68 10.39 -17.24
N GLY A 120 5.55 9.63 -17.92
CA GLY A 120 5.16 8.74 -19.01
C GLY A 120 5.15 9.37 -20.40
N ARG A 121 5.49 10.65 -20.55
CA ARG A 121 5.42 11.34 -21.86
C ARG A 121 6.55 11.00 -22.82
N TYR A 122 7.76 10.74 -22.32
CA TYR A 122 8.94 10.54 -23.17
C TYR A 122 9.70 9.27 -22.81
N GLY A 123 9.88 8.36 -23.77
CA GLY A 123 10.72 7.18 -23.57
C GLY A 123 10.46 6.12 -24.62
N ASN A 124 11.35 5.14 -24.69
CA ASN A 124 11.18 4.01 -25.58
C ASN A 124 10.15 3.04 -25.02
N SER A 125 8.99 2.95 -25.69
CA SER A 125 7.88 2.09 -25.27
C SER A 125 8.30 0.62 -25.06
N LYS A 126 9.22 0.09 -25.89
CA LYS A 126 9.69 -1.30 -25.77
C LYS A 126 10.47 -1.55 -24.48
N VAL A 127 11.31 -0.60 -24.07
CA VAL A 127 12.11 -0.69 -22.84
C VAL A 127 11.20 -0.60 -21.62
N ILE A 128 10.19 0.28 -21.67
CA ILE A 128 9.21 0.44 -20.59
C ILE A 128 8.32 -0.79 -20.43
N GLU A 129 7.85 -1.41 -21.51
CA GLU A 129 7.06 -2.64 -21.41
C GLU A 129 7.89 -3.78 -20.79
N ARG A 130 9.15 -3.96 -21.21
CA ARG A 130 10.07 -4.92 -20.57
C ARG A 130 10.23 -4.64 -19.07
N LEU A 131 10.43 -3.38 -18.70
CA LEU A 131 10.55 -2.97 -17.30
C LEU A 131 9.28 -3.29 -16.49
N LYS A 132 8.09 -3.12 -17.07
CA LYS A 132 6.81 -3.40 -16.41
C LYS A 132 6.65 -4.89 -16.09
N TYR A 133 7.13 -5.78 -16.96
CA TYR A 133 7.18 -7.22 -16.69
C TYR A 133 8.20 -7.56 -15.62
N ASP A 134 9.43 -7.06 -15.74
CA ASP A 134 10.51 -7.36 -14.79
C ASP A 134 10.15 -6.94 -13.36
N LEU A 135 9.63 -5.72 -13.20
CA LEU A 135 9.17 -5.22 -11.91
C LEU A 135 7.99 -6.04 -11.37
N TYR A 136 7.04 -6.43 -12.24
CA TYR A 136 5.92 -7.28 -11.83
C TYR A 136 6.41 -8.61 -11.28
N GLN A 137 7.35 -9.28 -11.96
CA GLN A 137 7.89 -10.56 -11.51
C GLN A 137 8.56 -10.45 -10.14
N VAL A 138 9.40 -9.44 -9.93
CA VAL A 138 10.07 -9.23 -8.64
C VAL A 138 9.06 -8.99 -7.51
N ILE A 139 8.05 -8.15 -7.75
CA ILE A 139 7.03 -7.84 -6.74
C ILE A 139 6.14 -9.07 -6.46
N ASN A 140 5.75 -9.79 -7.51
CA ASN A 140 4.87 -10.93 -7.40
C ASN A 140 5.56 -12.11 -6.71
N ASN A 141 6.83 -12.37 -7.01
CA ASN A 141 7.62 -13.41 -6.32
C ASN A 141 7.69 -13.12 -4.82
N ALA A 142 8.02 -11.89 -4.43
CA ALA A 142 8.02 -11.47 -3.03
C ALA A 142 6.62 -11.53 -2.36
N ARG A 143 5.53 -11.49 -3.14
CA ARG A 143 4.17 -11.70 -2.64
C ARG A 143 3.89 -13.19 -2.44
N ILE A 144 4.26 -14.03 -3.39
CA ILE A 144 4.10 -15.49 -3.33
C ILE A 144 4.86 -16.05 -2.13
N GLU A 145 6.11 -15.63 -1.92
CA GLU A 145 6.92 -16.06 -0.77
C GLU A 145 6.26 -15.70 0.57
N ARG A 146 5.73 -14.48 0.70
CA ARG A 146 4.99 -14.07 1.90
C ARG A 146 3.73 -14.88 2.13
N ASN A 147 3.01 -15.22 1.06
CA ASN A 147 1.81 -16.05 1.17
C ASN A 147 2.17 -17.47 1.62
N LYS A 148 3.20 -18.08 1.02
CA LYS A 148 3.71 -19.40 1.44
C LYS A 148 4.14 -19.40 2.91
N ALA A 149 4.84 -18.35 3.35
CA ALA A 149 5.24 -18.21 4.74
C ALA A 149 4.02 -18.15 5.69
N ARG A 150 2.99 -17.37 5.33
CA ARG A 150 1.74 -17.30 6.11
C ARG A 150 0.98 -18.63 6.14
N GLU A 151 0.93 -19.34 5.03
CA GLU A 151 0.32 -20.67 4.97
C GLU A 151 1.05 -21.66 5.89
N SER A 152 2.39 -21.66 5.86
CA SER A 152 3.19 -22.50 6.75
C SER A 152 2.99 -22.17 8.23
N GLU A 153 2.95 -20.88 8.58
CA GLU A 153 2.70 -20.42 9.95
C GLU A 153 1.29 -20.80 10.41
N HIS A 154 0.29 -20.65 9.53
CA HIS A 154 -1.09 -21.03 9.81
C HIS A 154 -1.20 -22.53 10.10
N LEU A 155 -0.56 -23.39 9.30
CA LEU A 155 -0.53 -24.83 9.51
C LEU A 155 0.12 -25.21 10.86
N ILE A 156 1.24 -24.56 11.20
CA ILE A 156 1.91 -24.75 12.49
C ILE A 156 0.97 -24.36 13.65
N ASN A 157 0.27 -23.25 13.52
CA ASN A 157 -0.65 -22.77 14.55
C ASN A 157 -1.86 -23.70 14.72
N ILE A 158 -2.43 -24.21 13.64
CA ILE A 158 -3.49 -25.23 13.68
C ILE A 158 -2.99 -26.48 14.41
N TYR A 159 -1.81 -26.98 14.06
CA TYR A 159 -1.24 -28.17 14.70
C TYR A 159 -1.04 -27.95 16.20
N LYS A 160 -0.43 -26.82 16.60
CA LYS A 160 -0.23 -26.47 18.01
C LYS A 160 -1.56 -26.38 18.78
N HIS A 161 -2.55 -25.72 18.19
CA HIS A 161 -3.89 -25.63 18.79
C HIS A 161 -4.53 -27.01 18.95
N THR A 162 -4.40 -27.88 17.96
CA THR A 162 -4.94 -29.25 18.00
C THR A 162 -4.31 -30.07 19.12
N GLN A 163 -2.99 -29.94 19.34
CA GLN A 163 -2.29 -30.60 20.44
C GLN A 163 -2.76 -30.09 21.81
N GLN A 164 -2.94 -28.77 21.95
CA GLN A 164 -3.48 -28.17 23.18
C GLN A 164 -4.89 -28.69 23.50
N VAL A 165 -5.77 -28.79 22.49
CA VAL A 165 -7.11 -29.34 22.67
C VAL A 165 -7.05 -30.81 23.09
N LYS A 166 -6.20 -31.62 22.46
CA LYS A 166 -6.02 -33.03 22.84
C LYS A 166 -5.54 -33.18 24.28
N GLN A 167 -4.58 -32.37 24.71
CA GLN A 167 -4.08 -32.37 26.09
C GLN A 167 -5.17 -31.95 27.07
N ALA A 168 -5.92 -30.88 26.80
CA ALA A 168 -7.02 -30.44 27.65
C ALA A 168 -8.10 -31.52 27.81
N LEU A 169 -8.47 -32.20 26.71
CA LEU A 169 -9.42 -33.32 26.75
C LEU A 169 -8.89 -34.51 27.55
N HIS A 170 -7.59 -34.80 27.49
CA HIS A 170 -6.97 -35.85 28.30
C HIS A 170 -7.04 -35.52 29.79
N THR A 171 -6.64 -34.32 30.18
CA THR A 171 -6.68 -33.86 31.58
C THR A 171 -8.12 -33.83 32.12
N GLN A 172 -9.10 -33.40 31.31
CA GLN A 172 -10.51 -33.44 31.72
C GLN A 172 -11.04 -34.87 31.95
N ARG A 173 -10.59 -35.85 31.15
CA ARG A 173 -10.96 -37.26 31.35
C ARG A 173 -10.39 -37.83 32.64
N GLU A 174 -9.13 -37.49 32.97
CA GLU A 174 -8.50 -37.93 34.21
C GLU A 174 -9.22 -37.37 35.46
N VAL A 175 -9.64 -36.10 35.42
CA VAL A 175 -10.39 -35.47 36.52
C VAL A 175 -11.78 -36.09 36.73
N LEU A 176 -12.44 -36.54 35.65
CA LEU A 176 -13.76 -37.19 35.72
C LEU A 176 -13.71 -38.67 36.13
N SER A 177 -12.53 -39.28 36.12
CA SER A 177 -12.31 -40.69 36.49
C SER A 177 -11.92 -40.90 37.96
N VAL A 178 -11.87 -39.83 38.75
CA VAL A 178 -11.65 -39.81 40.21
C VAL A 178 -12.97 -39.47 40.89
#